data_AF-A0A950V308-F1
#
_entry.id   AF-A0A950V308-F1
#
_cell.length_a   1.000
_cell.length_b   1.000
_cell.length_c   1.000
_cell.angle_alpha   90.00
_cell.angle_beta   90.00
_cell.angle_gamma   90.00
#
_symmetry.space_group_name_H-M   'P 1'
#
loop_
_entity.id
_entity.type
_entity.pdbx_description
1 polymer ?
#
loop_
_entity_poly.entity_id
_entity_poly.type
_entity_poly.pdbx_seq_one_letter_code
_entity_poly.pdbx_strand_id
1 'polypeptide(L)'
;MSRIADWPRLFGHIITATGWTAREVESLSLGQANELLEYWSEHPPTHVLLAAMMRARPLRKAESRDLAGAVAGVGGRVTPVASATMSTLLDAERGTPRN
;
A
#
# COMPACT_ATOMS: atom_id res chain seq x y z
N MET A 1 -22.31 4.87 3.25
CA MET A 1 -21.53 5.43 4.39
C MET A 1 -20.17 5.87 3.86
N SER A 2 -19.99 7.17 3.65
CA SER A 2 -18.71 7.75 3.20
C SER A 2 -17.69 7.57 4.33
N ARG A 3 -16.60 6.84 4.08
CA ARG A 3 -15.50 6.75 5.04
C ARG A 3 -14.84 8.13 5.10
N ILE A 4 -14.52 8.57 6.31
CA ILE A 4 -13.74 9.77 6.61
C ILE A 4 -12.36 9.59 5.94
N ALA A 5 -12.24 10.06 4.69
CA ALA A 5 -11.07 10.01 3.80
C ALA A 5 -10.32 8.65 3.63
N ASP A 6 -10.30 8.14 2.40
CA ASP A 6 -9.46 6.99 2.00
C ASP A 6 -8.00 7.43 1.75
N TRP A 7 -7.30 7.80 2.83
CA TRP A 7 -5.92 8.31 2.79
C TRP A 7 -4.93 7.39 2.09
N PRO A 8 -4.91 6.07 2.32
CA PRO A 8 -3.96 5.18 1.64
C PRO A 8 -4.10 5.23 0.12
N ARG A 9 -5.33 5.34 -0.38
CA ARG A 9 -5.59 5.46 -1.81
C ARG A 9 -5.09 6.79 -2.35
N LEU A 10 -5.35 7.90 -1.66
CA LEU A 10 -4.85 9.22 -2.05
C LEU A 10 -3.32 9.23 -2.10
N PHE A 11 -2.65 8.69 -1.08
CA PHE A 11 -1.20 8.57 -1.02
C PHE A 11 -0.65 7.78 -2.20
N GLY A 12 -1.21 6.58 -2.44
CA GLY A 12 -0.80 5.76 -3.58
C GLY A 12 -0.98 6.49 -4.91
N HIS A 13 -2.05 7.27 -5.04
CA HIS A 13 -2.30 8.08 -6.23
C HIS A 13 -1.24 9.15 -6.43
N ILE A 14 -0.92 9.91 -5.37
CA ILE A 14 0.06 10.97 -5.42
C ILE A 14 1.44 10.41 -5.75
N ILE A 15 1.87 9.38 -5.03
CA ILE A 15 3.15 8.68 -5.25
C ILE A 15 3.26 8.17 -6.70
N THR A 16 2.21 7.54 -7.22
CA THR A 16 2.22 6.99 -8.59
C THR A 16 2.28 8.09 -9.65
N ALA A 17 1.62 9.23 -9.42
CA ALA A 17 1.58 10.33 -10.36
C ALA A 17 2.88 11.16 -10.36
N THR A 18 3.50 11.37 -9.19
CA THR A 18 4.65 12.28 -9.04
C THR A 18 6.00 11.56 -8.93
N GLY A 19 6.00 10.29 -8.55
CA GLY A 19 7.22 9.54 -8.21
C GLY A 19 7.79 9.85 -6.83
N TRP A 20 7.08 10.64 -6.01
CA TRP A 20 7.49 10.97 -4.65
C TRP A 20 7.43 9.79 -3.70
N THR A 21 8.27 9.81 -2.68
CA THR A 21 8.25 8.89 -1.55
C THR A 21 7.08 9.18 -0.60
N ALA A 22 6.74 8.20 0.23
CA ALA A 22 5.70 8.40 1.25
C ALA A 22 6.02 9.59 2.18
N ARG A 23 7.28 9.77 2.60
CA ARG A 23 7.69 10.91 3.45
C ARG A 23 7.48 12.26 2.77
N GLU A 24 7.74 12.34 1.47
CA GLU A 24 7.52 13.58 0.71
C GLU A 24 6.01 13.90 0.64
N VAL A 25 5.16 12.89 0.45
CA VAL A 25 3.69 13.09 0.47
C VAL A 25 3.17 13.45 1.87
N GLU A 26 3.71 12.87 2.94
CA GLU A 26 3.36 13.23 4.33
C GLU A 26 3.72 14.68 4.67
N SER A 27 4.68 15.26 3.97
CA SER A 27 5.10 16.65 4.19
C SER A 27 4.16 17.67 3.54
N LEU A 28 3.23 17.24 2.69
CA LEU A 28 2.25 18.13 2.07
C LEU A 28 1.23 18.60 3.09
N SER A 29 1.00 19.92 3.10
CA SER A 29 -0.20 20.47 3.73
C SER A 29 -1.45 20.08 2.95
N LEU A 30 -2.61 20.09 3.62
CA LEU A 30 -3.89 19.82 2.97
C LEU A 30 -4.19 20.81 1.82
N GLY A 31 -3.74 22.07 1.96
CA GLY A 31 -3.85 23.08 0.91
C GLY A 31 -3.07 22.70 -0.35
N GLN A 32 -1.80 22.33 -0.20
CA GLN A 32 -0.95 21.89 -1.32
C GLN A 32 -1.50 20.62 -1.98
N ALA A 33 -2.01 19.68 -1.19
CA ALA A 33 -2.68 18.49 -1.72
C ALA A 33 -3.92 18.86 -2.54
N ASN A 34 -4.73 19.81 -2.07
CA ASN A 34 -5.91 20.28 -2.80
C ASN A 34 -5.54 20.99 -4.11
N GLU A 35 -4.54 21.88 -4.11
CA GLU A 35 -4.05 22.55 -5.32
C GLU A 35 -3.58 21.54 -6.38
N LEU A 36 -2.88 20.48 -5.95
CA LEU A 36 -2.46 19.40 -6.83
C LEU A 36 -3.66 18.65 -7.42
N LEU A 37 -4.67 18.34 -6.61
CA LEU A 37 -5.89 17.68 -7.06
C LEU A 37 -6.72 18.56 -7.99
N GLU A 38 -6.76 19.87 -7.75
CA GLU A 38 -7.40 20.86 -8.62
C GLU A 38 -6.73 20.91 -9.98
N TYR A 39 -5.40 20.99 -10.03
CA TYR A 39 -4.63 20.88 -11.27
C TYR A 39 -4.93 19.57 -12.03
N TRP A 40 -5.00 18.44 -11.32
CA TRP A 40 -5.33 17.15 -11.95
C TRP A 40 -6.77 17.02 -12.42
N SER A 41 -7.69 17.89 -12.00
CA SER A 41 -9.04 17.90 -12.54
C SER A 41 -9.07 18.34 -14.00
N GLU A 42 -8.16 19.23 -14.39
CA GLU A 42 -7.97 19.71 -15.76
C GLU A 42 -6.94 18.86 -16.52
N HIS A 43 -5.91 18.39 -15.81
CA HIS A 43 -4.77 17.66 -16.36
C HIS A 43 -4.51 16.35 -15.61
N PRO A 44 -5.40 15.35 -15.74
CA PRO A 44 -5.32 14.12 -14.95
C PRO A 44 -4.06 13.31 -15.26
N PRO A 45 -3.47 12.62 -14.26
CA PRO A 45 -2.32 11.75 -14.46
C PRO A 45 -2.61 10.67 -15.52
N THR A 46 -1.61 10.34 -16.33
CA THR A 46 -1.77 9.41 -17.47
C THR A 46 -2.40 8.07 -17.09
N HIS A 47 -2.05 7.51 -15.93
CA HIS A 47 -2.61 6.24 -15.48
C HIS A 47 -4.12 6.32 -15.17
N VAL A 48 -4.64 7.49 -14.78
CA VAL A 48 -6.08 7.74 -14.60
C VAL A 48 -6.78 7.77 -15.95
N LEU A 49 -6.23 8.52 -16.90
CA LEU A 49 -6.76 8.61 -18.27
C LEU A 49 -6.81 7.22 -18.92
N LEU A 50 -5.72 6.45 -18.84
CA LEU A 50 -5.65 5.10 -19.38
C LEU A 50 -6.69 4.17 -18.72
N ALA A 51 -6.81 4.19 -17.39
CA ALA A 51 -7.80 3.39 -16.69
C ALA A 51 -9.23 3.72 -17.14
N ALA A 52 -9.54 5.00 -17.35
CA ALA A 52 -10.84 5.44 -17.85
C ALA A 52 -11.08 5.02 -19.31
N MET A 53 -10.12 5.26 -20.20
CA MET A 53 -10.19 4.89 -21.63
C MET A 53 -10.38 3.38 -21.82
N MET A 54 -9.65 2.58 -21.03
CA MET A 54 -9.71 1.12 -21.11
C MET A 54 -10.88 0.51 -20.34
N ARG A 55 -11.67 1.32 -19.61
CA ARG A 55 -12.68 0.84 -18.65
C ARG A 55 -12.10 -0.21 -17.69
N ALA A 56 -10.86 0.02 -17.27
CA ALA A 56 -10.13 -0.91 -16.43
C ALA A 56 -10.86 -1.08 -15.09
N ARG A 57 -11.09 -2.33 -14.68
CA ARG A 57 -11.62 -2.63 -13.36
C ARG A 57 -10.45 -2.66 -12.36
N PRO A 58 -10.64 -2.17 -11.12
CA PRO A 58 -9.66 -2.36 -10.08
C PRO A 58 -9.29 -3.83 -9.98
N LEU A 59 -7.99 -4.13 -10.06
CA LEU A 59 -7.51 -5.46 -9.74
C LEU A 59 -7.92 -5.72 -8.29
N ARG A 60 -8.63 -6.83 -8.04
CA ARG A 60 -8.96 -7.22 -6.66
C ARG A 60 -7.63 -7.32 -5.91
N LYS A 61 -7.58 -6.77 -4.70
CA LYS A 61 -6.45 -6.97 -3.80
C LYS A 61 -6.32 -8.47 -3.61
N ALA A 62 -5.37 -9.10 -4.30
CA ALA A 62 -5.05 -10.49 -4.12
C ALA A 62 -4.73 -10.64 -2.63
N GLU A 63 -5.47 -11.48 -1.92
CA GLU A 63 -5.06 -11.81 -0.56
C GLU A 63 -3.67 -12.43 -0.66
N SER A 64 -2.81 -12.23 0.35
CA SER A 64 -1.41 -12.68 0.30
C SER A 64 -1.27 -14.18 -0.07
N ARG A 65 -2.32 -14.97 0.22
CA ARG A 65 -2.47 -16.37 -0.19
C ARG A 65 -2.54 -16.56 -1.71
N ASP A 66 -3.26 -15.69 -2.42
CA ASP A 66 -3.41 -15.74 -3.88
C ASP A 66 -2.09 -15.42 -4.58
N LEU A 67 -1.31 -14.49 -4.03
CA LEU A 67 0.01 -14.16 -4.57
C LEU A 67 1.00 -15.32 -4.40
N ALA A 68 1.01 -15.97 -3.22
CA ALA A 68 1.81 -17.16 -2.99
C ALA A 68 1.39 -18.32 -3.91
N GLY A 69 0.09 -18.51 -4.14
CA GLY A 69 -0.46 -19.48 -5.09
C GLY A 69 -0.05 -19.19 -6.54
N ALA A 70 -0.08 -17.92 -6.96
CA ALA A 70 0.32 -17.50 -8.30
C ALA A 70 1.83 -17.71 -8.55
N VAL A 71 2.68 -17.39 -7.57
CA VAL A 71 4.14 -17.58 -7.69
C VAL A 71 4.52 -19.07 -7.65
N ALA A 72 3.85 -19.86 -6.82
CA ALA A 72 3.99 -21.31 -6.82
C ALA A 72 3.57 -21.94 -8.16
N GLY A 73 2.53 -21.40 -8.81
CA GLY A 73 2.07 -21.83 -10.14
C GLY A 73 3.07 -21.56 -11.27
N VAL A 74 3.98 -20.60 -11.11
CA VAL A 74 5.06 -20.28 -12.07
C VAL A 74 6.35 -21.06 -11.77
N GLY A 75 6.34 -21.98 -10.79
CA GLY A 75 7.51 -22.75 -10.37
C GLY A 75 8.47 -21.98 -9.47
N GLY A 76 8.07 -20.80 -8.99
CA GLY A 76 8.82 -20.04 -7.99
C GLY A 76 8.63 -20.62 -6.59
N ARG A 77 9.72 -20.78 -5.84
CA ARG A 77 9.65 -21.15 -4.41
C ARG A 77 9.45 -19.89 -3.58
N VAL A 78 8.34 -19.81 -2.85
CA VAL A 78 8.10 -18.78 -1.84
C VAL A 78 8.53 -19.34 -0.49
N THR A 79 9.57 -18.79 0.12
CA THR A 79 9.88 -19.01 1.54
C THR A 79 9.07 -18.00 2.36
N PRO A 80 8.07 -18.42 3.14
CA PRO A 80 7.45 -17.52 4.10
C PRO A 80 8.51 -17.13 5.13
N VAL A 81 8.87 -15.84 5.20
CA VAL A 81 9.61 -15.36 6.37
C VAL A 81 8.63 -15.45 7.52
N ALA A 82 8.84 -16.45 8.39
CA ALA A 82 8.06 -16.55 9.61
C ALA A 82 8.26 -15.24 10.37
N SER A 83 7.18 -14.51 10.61
CA SER A 83 7.10 -13.45 11.62
C SER A 83 7.22 -14.09 13.01
N ALA A 84 8.35 -14.76 13.26
CA ALA A 84 8.65 -15.46 14.48
C ALA A 84 9.30 -14.53 15.52
N THR A 85 9.54 -13.27 15.18
CA THR A 85 10.33 -12.35 16.00
C THR A 85 9.59 -11.92 17.27
N MET A 86 8.25 -11.90 17.31
CA MET A 86 7.54 -11.31 18.46
C MET A 86 7.08 -12.33 19.52
N SER A 87 6.90 -13.61 19.17
CA SER A 87 6.51 -14.64 20.15
C SER A 87 7.71 -15.18 20.93
N THR A 88 8.87 -15.36 20.27
CA THR A 88 10.11 -15.80 20.94
C THR A 88 10.67 -14.73 21.89
N LEU A 89 10.45 -13.44 21.58
CA LEU A 89 10.79 -12.33 22.48
C LEU A 89 9.91 -12.27 23.74
N LEU A 90 8.66 -12.74 23.68
CA LEU A 90 7.73 -12.75 24.81
C LEU A 90 7.89 -13.98 25.73
N ASP A 91 8.49 -15.07 25.24
CA ASP A 91 8.82 -16.26 26.04
C ASP A 91 10.17 -16.12 26.76
N ALA A 92 11.11 -15.32 26.22
CA ALA A 92 12.40 -15.03 26.85
C ALA A 92 12.28 -14.22 28.16
N GLU A 93 11.22 -13.42 28.32
CA GLU A 93 11.01 -12.56 29.50
C GLU A 93 10.31 -13.28 30.68
N ARG A 94 9.82 -14.52 30.51
CA ARG A 94 9.10 -15.26 31.57
C ARG A 94 9.95 -16.28 32.33
N GLY A 95 11.25 -16.37 32.02
CA GLY A 95 12.13 -17.44 32.49
C GLY A 95 13.30 -16.97 33.34
N THR A 96 13.06 -16.20 34.41
CA THR A 96 14.11 -15.95 35.43
C THR A 96 13.67 -16.56 36.77
N PRO A 97 14.22 -17.70 37.21
CA PRO A 97 13.99 -18.19 38.56
C PRO A 97 14.74 -17.30 39.57
N ARG A 98 13.99 -16.70 40.50
CA ARG A 98 14.53 -16.22 41.78
C ARG A 98 14.54 -17.39 42.76
N ASN A 99 15.70 -18.02 42.95
CA ASN A 99 16.30 -18.27 44.27
C ASN A 99 17.72 -18.84 44.09
#